data_AF-A0A6A4HYE6-F1
#
_entry.id   AF-A0A6A4HYE6-F1
#
_cell.length_a   1.000
_cell.length_b   1.000
_cell.length_c   1.000
_cell.angle_alpha   90.00
_cell.angle_beta   90.00
_cell.angle_gamma   90.00
#
_symmetry.space_group_name_H-M   'P 1'
#
loop_
_entity.id
_entity.type
_entity.pdbx_description
1 polymer ?
#
loop_
_entity_poly.entity_id
_entity_poly.type
_entity_poly.pdbx_seq_one_letter_code
_entity_poly.pdbx_strand_id
1 'polypeptide(L)'
;MPGLRQYLHEQPHVHPITIAGASLWMPSVFDAESRETVCAPGLTLIEQRFREANCLNTLHRLRYVLNLKCRMDKFRATRMRESPRSQAVMEKIDYDIANLIDQYRRNRQTLLVLRGPGEWDGRLGELTNENVRAYQRTIIEST
;
A
#
# COMPACT_ATOMS: atom_id res chain seq x y z
N MET A 1 15.26 -16.39 -27.55
CA MET A 1 14.77 -15.84 -26.28
C MET A 1 13.49 -15.09 -26.57
N PRO A 2 12.32 -15.57 -26.10
CA PRO A 2 11.06 -14.89 -26.33
C PRO A 2 11.08 -13.58 -25.54
N GLY A 3 10.97 -12.43 -26.23
CA GLY A 3 10.86 -11.13 -25.57
C GLY A 3 9.46 -10.92 -24.97
N LEU A 4 9.29 -9.84 -24.17
CA LEU A 4 8.00 -9.46 -23.57
C LEU A 4 6.81 -9.51 -24.55
N ARG A 5 7.02 -9.09 -25.81
CA ARG A 5 5.99 -9.12 -26.85
C ARG A 5 5.49 -10.53 -27.18
N GLN A 6 6.38 -11.52 -27.15
CA GLN A 6 6.03 -12.91 -27.42
C GLN A 6 5.25 -13.51 -26.25
N TYR A 7 5.71 -13.26 -25.01
CA TYR A 7 5.00 -13.69 -23.80
C TYR A 7 3.55 -13.16 -23.74
N LEU A 8 3.36 -11.88 -24.07
CA LEU A 8 2.02 -11.26 -24.10
C LEU A 8 1.09 -11.84 -25.18
N HIS A 9 1.65 -12.37 -26.27
CA HIS A 9 0.86 -13.04 -27.30
C HIS A 9 0.36 -14.41 -26.82
N GLU A 10 1.16 -15.11 -26.02
CA GLU A 10 0.87 -16.44 -25.47
C GLU A 10 -0.06 -16.37 -24.23
N GLN A 11 -0.01 -15.29 -23.45
CA GLN A 11 -0.87 -15.10 -22.26
C GLN A 11 -1.63 -13.74 -22.28
N PRO A 12 -2.84 -13.68 -22.88
CA PRO A 12 -3.58 -12.43 -23.06
C PRO A 12 -4.30 -11.91 -21.79
N HIS A 13 -4.29 -12.66 -20.70
CA HIS A 13 -4.97 -12.32 -19.43
C HIS A 13 -4.13 -11.44 -18.50
N VAL A 14 -2.86 -11.19 -18.86
CA VAL A 14 -1.98 -10.30 -18.11
C VAL A 14 -2.26 -8.86 -18.56
N HIS A 15 -2.69 -8.00 -17.63
CA HIS A 15 -3.04 -6.62 -17.95
C HIS A 15 -1.98 -5.63 -17.43
N PRO A 16 -1.58 -4.63 -18.24
CA PRO A 16 -0.66 -3.61 -17.79
C PRO A 16 -1.35 -2.67 -16.80
N ILE A 17 -0.54 -2.02 -15.97
CA ILE A 17 -0.99 -0.88 -15.19
C ILE A 17 -0.99 0.33 -16.13
N THR A 18 -2.15 0.87 -16.45
CA THR A 18 -2.25 2.09 -17.26
C THR A 18 -2.03 3.31 -16.39
N ILE A 19 -0.95 4.07 -16.65
CA ILE A 19 -0.63 5.32 -15.95
C ILE A 19 -0.49 6.42 -16.99
N ALA A 20 -1.32 7.45 -16.89
CA ALA A 20 -1.29 8.61 -17.79
C ALA A 20 -1.30 8.24 -19.30
N GLY A 21 -2.00 7.17 -19.66
CA GLY A 21 -2.07 6.67 -21.04
C GLY A 21 -0.93 5.76 -21.49
N ALA A 22 0.07 5.51 -20.62
CA ALA A 22 1.14 4.55 -20.86
C ALA A 22 0.86 3.22 -20.15
N SER A 23 1.08 2.10 -20.86
CA SER A 23 0.99 0.75 -20.30
C SER A 23 2.30 0.39 -19.59
N LEU A 24 2.25 0.26 -18.27
CA LEU A 24 3.40 -0.13 -17.45
C LEU A 24 3.28 -1.60 -17.01
N TRP A 25 4.32 -2.38 -17.30
CA TRP A 25 4.42 -3.78 -16.91
C TRP A 25 5.37 -3.92 -15.72
N MET A 26 4.89 -4.56 -14.66
CA MET A 26 5.67 -4.82 -13.45
C MET A 26 6.06 -6.30 -13.37
N PRO A 27 7.26 -6.64 -12.90
CA PRO A 27 7.68 -8.03 -12.66
C PRO A 27 6.66 -8.86 -11.86
N SER A 28 5.95 -8.21 -10.92
CA SER A 28 4.91 -8.84 -10.10
C SER A 28 3.69 -9.39 -10.84
N VAL A 29 3.46 -8.97 -12.09
CA VAL A 29 2.33 -9.44 -12.90
C VAL A 29 2.68 -10.75 -13.64
N PHE A 30 3.97 -11.07 -13.76
CA PHE A 30 4.44 -12.30 -14.40
C PHE A 30 4.62 -13.43 -13.39
N ASP A 31 4.53 -14.67 -13.86
CA ASP A 31 4.83 -15.86 -13.06
C ASP A 31 6.32 -15.95 -12.72
N ALA A 32 6.67 -16.64 -11.63
CA ALA A 32 8.05 -16.73 -11.16
C ALA A 32 9.02 -17.25 -12.25
N GLU A 33 8.58 -18.23 -13.04
CA GLU A 33 9.37 -18.85 -14.12
C GLU A 33 9.57 -17.92 -15.32
N SER A 34 8.56 -17.12 -15.65
CA SER A 34 8.61 -16.21 -16.80
C SER A 34 9.31 -14.88 -16.48
N ARG A 35 9.42 -14.50 -15.20
CA ARG A 35 10.13 -13.27 -14.78
C ARG A 35 11.57 -13.23 -15.26
N GLU A 36 12.32 -14.32 -15.14
CA GLU A 36 13.75 -14.35 -15.51
C GLU A 36 13.97 -14.25 -17.03
N THR A 37 12.99 -14.69 -17.83
CA THR A 37 13.07 -14.67 -19.28
C THR A 37 12.55 -13.37 -19.89
N VAL A 38 11.52 -12.78 -19.28
CA VAL A 38 10.84 -11.58 -19.78
C VAL A 38 11.43 -10.30 -19.22
N CYS A 39 11.82 -10.29 -17.94
CA CYS A 39 12.32 -9.08 -17.29
C CYS A 39 13.83 -8.90 -17.47
N ALA A 40 14.26 -7.65 -17.57
CA ALA A 40 15.69 -7.35 -17.54
C ALA A 40 16.33 -7.81 -16.21
N PRO A 41 17.60 -8.25 -16.23
CA PRO A 41 18.28 -8.73 -15.03
C PRO A 41 18.30 -7.63 -13.96
N GLY A 42 17.96 -8.00 -12.72
CA GLY A 42 17.88 -7.07 -11.59
C GLY A 42 16.57 -6.27 -11.47
N LEU A 43 15.68 -6.30 -12.47
CA LEU A 43 14.42 -5.55 -12.41
C LEU A 43 13.49 -6.06 -11.30
N THR A 44 13.44 -7.37 -11.09
CA THR A 44 12.70 -8.00 -9.98
C THR A 44 13.20 -7.51 -8.62
N LEU A 45 14.51 -7.38 -8.44
CA LEU A 45 15.11 -6.88 -7.20
C LEU A 45 14.79 -5.39 -6.98
N ILE A 46 14.80 -4.59 -8.05
CA ILE A 46 14.40 -3.18 -7.99
C ILE A 46 12.93 -3.06 -7.55
N GLU A 47 12.04 -3.86 -8.13
CA GLU A 47 10.63 -3.85 -7.70
C GLU A 47 10.49 -4.29 -6.23
N GLN A 48 11.17 -5.35 -5.79
CA GLN A 48 11.13 -5.78 -4.39
C GLN A 48 11.52 -4.64 -3.43
N ARG A 49 12.64 -3.95 -3.70
CA ARG A 49 13.10 -2.81 -2.89
C ARG A 49 12.10 -1.65 -2.92
N PHE A 50 11.53 -1.37 -4.09
CA PHE A 50 10.51 -0.35 -4.25
C PHE A 50 9.26 -0.68 -3.43
N ARG A 51 8.77 -1.93 -3.45
CA ARG A 51 7.62 -2.37 -2.66
C ARG A 51 7.88 -2.29 -1.17
N GLU A 52 9.07 -2.71 -0.70
CA GLU A 52 9.46 -2.58 0.71
C GLU A 52 9.49 -1.12 1.16
N ALA A 53 10.12 -0.24 0.38
CA ALA A 53 10.15 1.20 0.65
C ALA A 53 8.74 1.81 0.66
N ASN A 54 7.87 1.39 -0.27
CA ASN A 54 6.49 1.86 -0.35
C ASN A 54 5.70 1.42 0.90
N CYS A 55 5.83 0.16 1.33
CA CYS A 55 5.21 -0.32 2.58
C CYS A 55 5.61 0.54 3.78
N LEU A 56 6.91 0.82 3.96
CA LEU A 56 7.40 1.66 5.06
C LEU A 56 6.85 3.09 4.99
N ASN A 57 6.84 3.68 3.80
CA ASN A 57 6.29 5.02 3.58
C ASN A 57 4.78 5.07 3.85
N THR A 58 4.01 4.07 3.38
CA THR A 58 2.58 3.97 3.64
C THR A 58 2.29 3.82 5.14
N LEU A 59 3.06 3.01 5.87
CA LEU A 59 2.93 2.90 7.33
C LEU A 59 3.23 4.21 8.05
N HIS A 60 4.28 4.93 7.64
CA HIS A 60 4.61 6.23 8.21
C HIS A 60 3.48 7.24 7.99
N ARG A 61 2.94 7.30 6.76
CA ARG A 61 1.82 8.17 6.42
C ARG A 61 0.53 7.78 7.16
N LEU A 62 0.27 6.49 7.32
CA LEU A 62 -0.87 5.99 8.08
C LEU A 62 -0.79 6.44 9.54
N ARG A 63 0.36 6.30 10.20
CA ARG A 63 0.58 6.79 11.57
C ARG A 63 0.33 8.30 11.69
N TYR A 64 0.80 9.09 10.72
CA TYR A 64 0.56 10.53 10.69
C TYR A 64 -0.93 10.87 10.60
N VAL A 65 -1.65 10.26 9.65
CA VAL A 65 -3.08 10.53 9.45
C VAL A 65 -3.93 10.05 10.63
N LEU A 66 -3.59 8.91 11.24
CA LEU A 66 -4.27 8.43 12.46
C LEU A 66 -4.06 9.40 13.64
N ASN A 67 -2.84 9.90 13.84
CA ASN A 67 -2.56 10.93 14.84
C ASN A 67 -3.38 12.21 14.59
N LEU A 68 -3.46 12.65 13.32
CA LEU A 68 -4.27 13.80 12.94
C LEU A 68 -5.75 13.57 13.26
N LYS A 69 -6.30 12.40 12.90
CA LYS A 69 -7.68 12.02 13.21
C LYS A 69 -7.96 12.07 14.71
N CYS A 70 -7.12 11.45 15.54
CA CYS A 70 -7.29 11.46 17.00
C CYS A 70 -7.29 12.89 17.57
N ARG A 71 -6.42 13.77 17.09
CA ARG A 71 -6.40 15.18 17.52
C ARG A 71 -7.65 15.93 17.09
N MET A 72 -8.13 15.69 15.87
CA MET A 72 -9.36 16.29 15.37
C MET A 72 -10.59 15.81 16.14
N ASP A 73 -10.66 14.52 16.49
CA ASP A 73 -11.74 13.96 17.30
C ASP A 73 -11.78 14.62 18.70
N LYS A 74 -10.61 14.79 19.35
CA LYS A 74 -10.50 15.52 20.64
C LYS A 74 -10.93 16.99 20.52
N PHE A 75 -10.47 17.67 19.46
CA PHE A 75 -10.83 19.06 19.21
C PHE A 75 -12.34 19.23 18.94
N ARG A 76 -12.93 18.32 18.15
CA ARG A 76 -14.36 18.27 17.87
C ARG A 76 -15.18 18.12 19.15
N ALA A 77 -14.80 17.17 20.02
CA ALA A 77 -15.48 16.93 21.28
C ALA A 77 -15.47 18.15 22.22
N THR A 78 -14.42 18.96 22.17
CA THR A 78 -14.22 20.05 23.14
C THR A 78 -14.71 21.42 22.65
N ARG A 79 -14.56 21.74 21.36
CA ARG A 79 -14.61 23.14 20.89
C ARG A 79 -15.36 23.39 19.58
N MET A 80 -15.78 22.36 18.85
CA MET A 80 -16.31 22.58 17.50
C MET A 80 -17.82 22.33 17.42
N ARG A 81 -18.56 23.31 16.90
CA ARG A 81 -19.97 23.13 16.52
C ARG A 81 -20.02 22.32 15.23
N GLU A 82 -20.81 21.26 15.21
CA GLU A 82 -20.89 20.37 14.05
C GLU A 82 -21.39 21.13 12.82
N SER A 83 -20.57 21.15 11.77
CA SER A 83 -20.90 21.74 10.48
C SER A 83 -20.72 20.71 9.36
N PRO A 84 -21.46 20.84 8.24
CA PRO A 84 -21.26 19.97 7.08
C PRO A 84 -19.83 20.00 6.55
N ARG A 85 -19.15 21.16 6.64
CA ARG A 85 -17.76 21.33 6.21
C ARG A 85 -16.80 20.53 7.10
N SER A 86 -16.98 20.59 8.41
CA SER A 86 -16.14 19.80 9.33
C SER A 86 -16.36 18.30 9.15
N GLN A 87 -17.59 17.86 8.86
CA GLN A 87 -17.87 16.46 8.60
C GLN A 87 -17.21 15.98 7.30
N ALA A 88 -17.27 16.76 6.23
CA ALA A 88 -16.62 16.41 4.96
C ALA A 88 -15.09 16.25 5.10
N VAL A 89 -14.43 17.04 5.96
CA VAL A 89 -12.99 16.88 6.25
C VAL A 89 -12.72 15.56 6.97
N MET A 90 -13.57 15.18 7.93
CA MET A 90 -13.43 13.90 8.65
C MET A 90 -13.64 12.70 7.73
N GLU A 91 -14.66 12.75 6.88
CA GLU A 91 -14.94 11.70 5.88
C GLU A 91 -13.77 11.54 4.91
N LYS A 92 -13.16 12.64 4.48
CA LYS A 92 -11.94 12.61 3.66
C LYS A 92 -10.78 11.92 4.38
N ILE A 93 -10.58 12.21 5.66
CA ILE A 93 -9.53 11.57 6.46
C ILE A 93 -9.77 10.06 6.59
N ASP A 94 -11.02 9.65 6.81
CA ASP A 94 -11.39 8.24 6.90
C ASP A 94 -11.18 7.51 5.57
N TYR A 95 -11.53 8.16 4.45
CA TYR A 95 -11.23 7.66 3.12
C TYR A 95 -9.72 7.53 2.86
N ASP A 96 -8.92 8.53 3.26
CA ASP A 96 -7.46 8.49 3.14
C ASP A 96 -6.86 7.35 3.99
N ILE A 97 -7.36 7.10 5.20
CA ILE A 97 -6.94 5.97 6.04
C ILE A 97 -7.23 4.64 5.35
N ALA A 98 -8.45 4.44 4.83
CA ALA A 98 -8.82 3.22 4.14
C ALA A 98 -7.91 2.96 2.92
N ASN A 99 -7.68 4.00 2.10
CA ASN A 99 -6.79 3.91 0.95
C ASN A 99 -5.34 3.53 1.33
N LEU A 100 -4.81 4.09 2.42
CA LEU A 100 -3.46 3.76 2.89
C LEU A 100 -3.37 2.32 3.39
N ILE A 101 -4.40 1.83 4.09
CA ILE A 101 -4.48 0.42 4.52
C ILE A 101 -4.46 -0.50 3.30
N ASP A 102 -5.29 -0.23 2.30
CA ASP A 102 -5.38 -1.05 1.08
C ASP A 102 -4.11 -0.96 0.24
N GLN A 103 -3.47 0.20 0.17
CA GLN A 103 -2.18 0.36 -0.49
C GLN A 103 -1.10 -0.47 0.20
N TYR A 104 -1.04 -0.45 1.52
CA TYR A 104 -0.09 -1.26 2.29
C TYR A 104 -0.31 -2.76 2.04
N ARG A 105 -1.56 -3.23 2.15
CA ARG A 105 -1.92 -4.64 1.92
C ARG A 105 -1.54 -5.10 0.52
N ARG A 106 -1.86 -4.31 -0.52
CA ARG A 106 -1.48 -4.61 -1.91
C ARG A 106 0.04 -4.69 -2.09
N ASN A 107 0.78 -3.70 -1.59
CA ASN A 107 2.24 -3.70 -1.70
C ASN A 107 2.88 -4.88 -0.96
N ARG A 108 2.39 -5.22 0.24
CA ARG A 108 2.85 -6.40 0.98
C ARG A 108 2.56 -7.70 0.23
N GLN A 109 1.36 -7.85 -0.32
CA GLN A 109 0.99 -9.03 -1.11
C GLN A 109 1.89 -9.19 -2.34
N THR A 110 2.17 -8.09 -3.04
CA THR A 110 3.12 -8.09 -4.16
C THR A 110 4.53 -8.48 -3.71
N LEU A 111 4.99 -7.97 -2.57
CA LEU A 111 6.30 -8.32 -2.02
C LEU A 111 6.38 -9.79 -1.63
N LEU A 112 5.30 -10.38 -1.09
CA LEU A 112 5.18 -11.83 -0.83
C LEU A 112 5.33 -12.64 -2.11
N VAL A 113 4.68 -12.23 -3.20
CA VAL A 113 4.75 -12.92 -4.51
C VAL A 113 6.14 -12.81 -5.15
N LEU A 114 6.85 -11.70 -4.92
CA LEU A 114 8.16 -11.46 -5.53
C LEU A 114 9.32 -12.06 -4.75
N ARG A 115 9.29 -11.99 -3.42
CA ARG A 115 10.40 -12.36 -2.53
C ARG A 115 10.13 -13.65 -1.74
N GLY A 116 8.87 -14.05 -1.62
CA GLY A 116 8.45 -15.10 -0.69
C GLY A 116 8.46 -14.64 0.77
N PRO A 117 7.95 -15.47 1.69
CA PRO A 117 8.01 -15.21 3.12
C PRO A 117 9.47 -15.18 3.62
N GLY A 118 9.76 -14.34 4.62
CA GLY A 118 11.10 -14.23 5.20
C GLY A 118 11.16 -13.22 6.35
N GLU A 119 12.37 -12.85 6.78
CA GLU A 119 12.57 -11.89 7.90
C GLU A 119 11.86 -10.55 7.70
N TRP A 120 11.78 -10.10 6.46
CA TRP A 120 11.09 -8.86 6.10
C TRP A 120 9.59 -8.91 6.43
N ASP A 121 8.99 -10.10 6.41
CA ASP A 121 7.58 -10.28 6.68
C ASP A 121 7.25 -10.08 8.17
N GLY A 122 8.15 -10.52 9.06
CA GLY A 122 8.04 -10.22 10.49
C GLY A 122 8.26 -8.74 10.81
N ARG A 123 9.11 -8.04 10.04
CA ARG A 123 9.37 -6.60 10.23
C ARG A 123 8.21 -5.71 9.77
N LEU A 124 7.58 -6.04 8.64
CA LEU A 124 6.44 -5.28 8.13
C LEU A 124 5.14 -5.72 8.82
N GLY A 125 4.95 -7.02 9.02
CA GLY A 125 3.78 -7.60 9.67
C GLY A 125 2.49 -7.45 8.86
N GLU A 126 1.49 -8.25 9.21
CA GLU A 126 0.15 -8.08 8.66
C GLU A 126 -0.57 -6.89 9.33
N LEU A 127 -1.14 -6.01 8.51
CA LEU A 127 -1.91 -4.87 9.02
C LEU A 127 -3.38 -5.24 9.19
N THR A 128 -3.74 -5.63 10.41
CA THR A 128 -5.13 -5.90 10.79
C THR A 128 -5.86 -4.61 11.12
N ASN A 129 -7.19 -4.61 10.97
CA ASN A 129 -8.04 -3.49 11.40
C ASN A 129 -7.93 -3.26 12.92
N GLU A 130 -7.62 -4.30 13.68
CA GLU A 130 -7.41 -4.21 15.12
C GLU A 130 -6.16 -3.44 15.48
N ASN A 131 -5.05 -3.61 14.75
CA ASN A 131 -3.84 -2.82 14.96
C ASN A 131 -4.10 -1.32 14.76
N VAL A 132 -4.89 -0.97 13.75
CA VAL A 132 -5.26 0.43 13.47
C VAL A 132 -6.07 1.03 14.62
N ARG A 133 -7.07 0.30 15.12
CA ARG A 133 -7.89 0.72 16.26
C ARG A 133 -7.10 0.78 17.57
N ALA A 134 -6.21 -0.18 17.81
CA ALA A 134 -5.34 -0.21 18.98
C ALA A 134 -4.43 1.03 19.01
N TYR A 135 -3.83 1.37 17.87
CA TYR A 135 -2.98 2.56 17.76
C TYR A 135 -3.76 3.85 18.07
N GLN A 136 -4.98 3.98 17.57
CA GLN A 136 -5.84 5.14 17.89
C GLN A 136 -6.14 5.24 19.40
N ARG A 137 -6.39 4.12 20.08
CA ARG A 137 -6.58 4.09 21.55
C ARG A 137 -5.33 4.55 22.28
N THR A 138 -4.16 4.04 21.90
CA THR A 138 -2.88 4.43 22.53
C THR A 138 -2.62 5.93 22.41
N ILE A 139 -2.93 6.56 21.27
CA ILE A 139 -2.76 8.01 21.09
C ILE A 139 -3.72 8.80 22.00
N ILE A 140 -4.94 8.31 22.16
CA ILE A 140 -5.94 8.95 23.02
C ILE A 140 -5.48 8.89 24.48
N GLU A 141 -4.92 7.78 24.93
CA GLU A 141 -4.41 7.58 26.29
C GLU A 141 -3.11 8.33 26.59
N SER A 142 -2.25 8.56 25.59
CA SER A 142 -0.95 9.21 25.78
C SER A 142 -0.99 10.75 25.78
N THR A 143 -2.16 11.37 25.59
CA THR A 143 -2.30 12.84 25.43
C THR A 143 -3.43 13.37 26.30
#